data_AF-A0A133P0T2-F1
#
_entry.id   AF-A0A133P0T2-F1
#
_cell.length_a   1.000
_cell.length_b   1.000
_cell.length_c   1.000
_cell.angle_alpha   90.00
_cell.angle_beta   90.00
_cell.angle_gamma   90.00
#
_symmetry.space_group_name_H-M   'P 1'
#
loop_
_entity.id
_entity.type
_entity.pdbx_description
1 polymer ?
#
loop_
_entity_poly.entity_id
_entity_poly.type
_entity_poly.pdbx_seq_one_letter_code
_entity_poly.pdbx_strand_id
1 'polypeptide(L)' 'MKEKVLKIMELGLEVNEKIKKSFFMSYFGHANGISVEIYRTGWSENKKADYTEQIFLDLESANKKIIKTIEILEELKGE' A
#
# COMPACT_ATOMS: atom_id res chain seq x y z
N MET A 1 -6.39 14.13 -3.32
CA MET A 1 -5.36 13.32 -2.62
C MET A 1 -5.98 12.38 -1.59
N LYS A 2 -6.73 12.89 -0.61
CA LYS A 2 -7.46 12.10 0.41
C LYS A 2 -8.18 10.87 -0.15
N GLU A 3 -9.04 11.04 -1.16
CA GLU A 3 -9.81 9.94 -1.77
C GLU A 3 -8.91 8.84 -2.34
N LYS A 4 -7.78 9.22 -2.96
CA LYS A 4 -6.83 8.26 -3.52
C LYS A 4 -6.13 7.45 -2.43
N VAL A 5 -5.78 8.08 -1.31
CA VAL A 5 -5.21 7.39 -0.15
C VAL A 5 -6.23 6.45 0.49
N LEU A 6 -7.49 6.90 0.64
CA LEU A 6 -8.56 6.04 1.13
C LEU A 6 -8.81 4.84 0.21
N LYS A 7 -8.67 5.01 -1.11
CA LYS A 7 -8.78 3.91 -2.06
C LYS A 7 -7.70 2.84 -1.86
N ILE A 8 -6.47 3.22 -1.51
CA ILE A 8 -5.42 2.26 -1.14
C ILE A 8 -5.86 1.45 0.09
N MET A 9 -6.40 2.10 1.13
CA MET A 9 -6.86 1.40 2.33
C MET A 9 -8.04 0.46 2.04
N GLU A 10 -9.01 0.91 1.25
CA GLU A 10 -10.16 0.11 0.82
C GLU A 10 -9.70 -1.16 0.11
N LEU A 11 -8.85 -1.04 -0.91
CA LEU A 11 -8.31 -2.19 -1.64
C LEU A 11 -7.43 -3.08 -0.75
N GLY A 12 -6.61 -2.46 0.10
CA GLY A 12 -5.78 -3.15 1.09
C GLY A 12 -6.62 -4.06 2.00
N LEU A 13 -7.78 -3.59 2.47
CA LEU A 13 -8.72 -4.38 3.26
C LEU A 13 -9.30 -5.56 2.47
N GLU A 14 -9.67 -5.34 1.21
CA GLU A 14 -10.24 -6.38 0.34
C GLU A 14 -9.24 -7.50 0.03
N VAL A 15 -7.99 -7.16 -0.29
CA VAL A 15 -6.95 -8.16 -0.61
C VAL A 15 -6.36 -8.83 0.62
N ASN A 16 -6.56 -8.25 1.81
CA ASN A 16 -5.86 -8.68 3.02
C ASN A 16 -6.10 -10.17 3.34
N GLU A 17 -7.32 -10.66 3.16
CA GLU A 17 -7.64 -12.08 3.40
C GLU A 17 -6.89 -13.01 2.42
N LYS A 18 -6.66 -12.58 1.17
CA LYS A 18 -5.92 -13.36 0.15
C LYS A 18 -4.44 -13.46 0.47
N ILE A 19 -3.85 -12.38 0.98
CA ILE A 19 -2.41 -12.30 1.27
C ILE A 19 -2.08 -12.65 2.72
N LYS A 20 -2.88 -13.50 3.38
CA LYS A 20 -2.69 -13.94 4.77
C LYS A 20 -2.54 -12.76 5.74
N LYS A 21 -3.39 -11.76 5.60
CA LYS A 21 -3.49 -10.58 6.47
C LYS A 21 -2.19 -9.77 6.55
N SER A 22 -1.48 -9.67 5.42
CA SER A 22 -0.13 -9.11 5.35
C SER A 22 -0.02 -7.88 4.46
N PHE A 23 -1.08 -7.06 4.45
CA PHE A 23 -1.08 -5.68 3.98
C PHE A 23 -0.82 -4.74 5.16
N PHE A 24 0.10 -3.78 4.99
CA PHE A 24 0.37 -2.75 5.98
C PHE A 24 0.31 -1.37 5.34
N MET A 25 -0.34 -0.42 6.02
CA MET A 25 -0.32 0.99 5.66
C MET A 25 -0.13 1.84 6.92
N SER A 26 0.86 2.72 6.88
CA SER A 26 1.16 3.66 7.98
C SER A 26 1.08 5.10 7.50
N TYR A 27 0.58 6.01 8.34
CA TYR A 27 0.62 7.46 8.09
C TYR A 27 1.71 8.14 8.92
N PHE A 28 2.49 9.00 8.27
CA PHE A 28 3.55 9.80 8.86
C PHE A 28 3.12 11.26 8.94
N GLY A 29 2.53 11.66 10.06
CA GLY A 29 2.04 13.03 10.25
C GLY A 29 3.12 14.11 10.10
N HIS A 30 4.35 13.85 10.57
CA HIS A 30 5.44 14.83 10.52
C HIS A 30 5.95 15.13 9.10
N ALA A 31 5.81 14.18 8.17
CA ALA A 31 6.28 14.29 6.79
C ALA A 31 5.13 14.32 5.77
N ASN A 32 3.89 14.41 6.27
CA ASN A 32 2.65 14.28 5.49
C ASN A 32 2.73 13.15 4.45
N GLY A 33 3.07 11.94 4.89
CA GLY A 33 3.33 10.80 4.02
C GLY A 33 2.61 9.54 4.44
N ILE A 34 2.54 8.57 3.55
CA ILE A 34 2.17 7.19 3.88
C ILE A 34 3.28 6.22 3.48
N SER A 35 3.34 5.08 4.15
CA SER A 35 4.08 3.91 3.68
C SER A 35 3.12 2.75 3.49
N VAL A 36 3.33 2.02 2.40
CA VAL A 36 2.60 0.79 2.07
C VAL A 36 3.60 -0.34 1.96
N GLU A 37 3.29 -1.46 2.62
CA GLU A 37 4.04 -2.71 2.52
C GLU A 37 3.10 -3.86 2.24
N ILE A 38 3.45 -4.70 1.26
CA ILE A 38 2.62 -5.83 0.81
C ILE A 38 3.49 -7.09 0.78
N TYR A 39 3.00 -8.14 1.43
CA TYR A 39 3.61 -9.45 1.46
C TYR A 39 2.64 -10.48 0.87
N ARG A 40 2.78 -10.76 -0.43
CA ARG A 40 1.83 -11.57 -1.21
C ARG A 40 1.62 -12.97 -0.62
N THR A 41 2.66 -13.54 -0.03
CA THR A 41 2.63 -14.91 0.55
C THR A 41 2.64 -14.95 2.08
N GLY A 42 2.35 -13.82 2.73
CA GLY A 42 2.33 -13.67 4.19
C GLY A 42 3.60 -13.01 4.75
N TRP A 43 3.45 -12.31 5.88
CA TRP A 43 4.52 -11.60 6.59
C TRP A 43 5.28 -12.50 7.58
N SER A 44 6.59 -12.24 7.76
CA SER A 44 7.40 -12.77 8.86
C SER A 44 8.59 -11.86 9.15
N GLU A 45 9.18 -11.97 10.35
CA GLU A 45 10.20 -11.06 10.89
C GLU A 45 11.39 -10.78 9.97
N ASN A 46 11.87 -11.81 9.25
CA ASN A 46 13.05 -11.70 8.37
C ASN A 46 12.70 -11.61 6.87
N LYS A 47 11.41 -11.51 6.55
CA LYS A 47 10.96 -11.43 5.16
C LYS A 47 10.93 -9.97 4.72
N LYS A 48 11.46 -9.72 3.52
CA LYS A 48 11.29 -8.43 2.84
C LYS A 48 9.90 -8.37 2.20
N ALA A 49 9.27 -7.20 2.23
CA ALA A 49 8.04 -6.98 1.51
C ALA A 49 8.25 -7.23 0.01
N ASP A 50 7.27 -7.85 -0.65
CA ASP A 50 7.28 -8.02 -2.11
C ASP A 50 7.09 -6.66 -2.80
N TYR A 51 6.40 -5.75 -2.12
CA TYR A 51 6.28 -4.35 -2.50
C TYR A 51 6.37 -3.45 -1.27
N THR A 52 7.21 -2.43 -1.33
CA THR A 52 7.29 -1.35 -0.35
C THR A 52 7.33 -0.02 -1.09
N GLU A 53 6.56 0.95 -0.62
CA GLU A 53 6.56 2.29 -1.20
C GLU A 53 6.31 3.33 -0.11
N GLN A 54 7.06 4.43 -0.18
CA GLN A 54 6.89 5.61 0.65
C GLN A 54 6.39 6.76 -0.22
N ILE A 55 5.27 7.35 0.16
CA ILE A 55 4.54 8.34 -0.61
C ILE A 55 4.38 9.60 0.25
N PHE A 56 5.24 10.58 0.01
CA PHE A 56 5.10 11.92 0.60
C PHE A 56 4.06 12.70 -0.19
N LEU A 57 2.94 13.04 0.44
CA LEU A 57 1.73 13.49 -0.24
C LEU A 57 1.86 14.89 -0.85
N ASP A 58 2.85 15.67 -0.40
CA ASP A 58 3.13 17.02 -0.87
C ASP A 58 4.11 17.07 -2.06
N LEU A 59 4.70 15.92 -2.44
CA LEU A 59 5.60 15.85 -3.59
C LEU A 59 4.82 15.58 -4.88
N GLU A 60 5.29 16.14 -6.00
CA GLU A 60 4.69 15.90 -7.33
C GLU A 60 4.62 14.40 -7.70
N SER A 61 5.59 13.62 -7.20
CA SER A 61 5.66 12.17 -7.43
C SER A 61 4.53 11.37 -6.75
N ALA A 62 3.80 11.96 -5.80
CA ALA A 62 2.81 11.27 -4.98
C ALA A 62 1.73 10.58 -5.83
N ASN A 63 1.17 11.30 -6.81
CA ASN A 63 0.12 10.76 -7.67
C ASN A 63 0.57 9.52 -8.44
N LYS A 64 1.78 9.53 -8.99
CA LYS A 64 2.33 8.39 -9.73
C LYS A 64 2.52 7.18 -8.83
N LYS A 65 3.07 7.39 -7.63
CA LYS A 65 3.26 6.31 -6.65
C LYS A 65 1.93 5.71 -6.20
N ILE A 66 0.92 6.55 -5.93
CA ILE A 66 -0.42 6.10 -5.53
C ILE A 66 -1.06 5.27 -6.63
N ILE A 67 -1.01 5.71 -7.89
CA ILE A 67 -1.57 4.95 -9.02
C ILE A 67 -0.92 3.57 -9.10
N LYS A 68 0.42 3.51 -9.02
CA LYS A 68 1.16 2.24 -9.02
C LYS A 68 0.76 1.33 -7.85
N THR A 69 0.60 1.88 -6.64
CA THR A 69 0.15 1.09 -5.48
C THR A 69 -1.26 0.53 -5.70
N ILE A 70 -2.18 1.33 -6.28
CA ILE A 70 -3.54 0.88 -6.61
C ILE A 70 -3.50 -0.23 -7.65
N GLU A 71 -2.71 -0.11 -8.72
CA GLU A 71 -2.55 -1.14 -9.76
C GLU A 71 -2.12 -2.48 -9.16
N ILE A 72 -1.10 -2.48 -8.28
CA ILE A 72 -0.62 -3.69 -7.59
C ILE A 72 -1.71 -4.33 -6.72
N LEU A 73 -2.52 -3.51 -6.04
CA LEU A 73 -3.61 -4.02 -5.21
C LEU A 73 -4.77 -4.59 -6.05
N GLU A 74 -5.11 -3.96 -7.17
CA GLU A 74 -6.12 -4.47 -8.10
C GLU A 74 -5.67 -5.79 -8.76
N GLU A 75 -4.38 -5.93 -9.11
CA GLU A 75 -3.81 -7.21 -9.56
C GLU A 75 -4.01 -8.32 -8.52
N LEU A 76 -3.67 -8.05 -7.25
CA LEU A 76 -3.85 -8.99 -6.14
C LEU A 76 -5.31 -9.30 -5.83
N LYS A 77 -6.23 -8.39 -6.18
CA LYS A 77 -7.67 -8.61 -6.05
C LYS A 77 -8.19 -9.54 -7.16
N GLY A 78 -7.61 -9.50 -8.35
CA GLY A 78 -7.98 -10.36 -9.49
C GLY A 78 -7.41 -11.78 -9.45
N GLU A 79 -6.27 -11.98 -8.79
CA GLU A 79 -5.66 -13.29 -8.48
C GLU A 79 -6.51 -14.14 -7.53
#